data_AF-A0A0Q6TVN9-F1
#
_entry.id   AF-A0A0Q6TVN9-F1
#
_cell.length_a   1.000
_cell.length_b   1.000
_cell.length_c   1.000
_cell.angle_alpha   90.00
_cell.angle_beta   90.00
_cell.angle_gamma   90.00
#
_symmetry.space_group_name_H-M   'P 1'
#
loop_
_entity.id
_entity.type
_entity.pdbx_description
1 polymer ?
#
loop_
_entity_poly.entity_id
_entity_poly.type
_entity_poly.pdbx_seq_one_letter_code
_entity_poly.pdbx_strand_id
1 'polypeptide(L)'
;MEVPMATLSPDAQPDKTDLDEAVAWLRILWKVPVSNADITGFFDWSRRKPAARALYDTLSQRLLDAMLAEPPTTPPPLDPHS
;
A
#
# COMPACT_ATOMS: atom_id res chain seq x y z
N MET A 1 -6.77 25.05 24.34
CA MET A 1 -5.54 24.26 24.11
C MET A 1 -5.74 23.52 22.82
N GLU A 2 -5.23 24.08 21.73
CA GLU A 2 -5.34 23.48 20.40
C GLU A 2 -4.15 22.55 20.19
N VAL A 3 -4.42 21.30 19.83
CA VAL A 3 -3.42 20.28 19.54
C VAL A 3 -2.88 20.59 18.13
N PRO A 4 -1.58 20.79 17.92
CA PRO A 4 -1.06 21.00 16.59
C PRO A 4 -1.23 19.70 15.79
N MET A 5 -2.18 19.72 14.86
CA MET A 5 -2.33 18.72 13.82
C MET A 5 -1.04 18.78 13.00
N ALA A 6 -0.17 17.80 13.15
CA ALA A 6 1.02 17.68 12.33
C ALA A 6 0.57 17.49 10.88
N THR A 7 0.66 18.55 10.09
CA THR A 7 0.48 18.50 8.64
C THR A 7 1.60 17.64 8.09
N LEU A 8 1.33 16.36 7.85
CA LEU A 8 2.23 15.48 7.11
C LEU A 8 2.31 16.03 5.68
N SER A 9 3.40 16.72 5.35
CA SER A 9 3.67 17.18 4.00
C SER A 9 3.63 15.99 3.03
N PRO A 10 2.88 16.06 1.92
CA PRO A 10 2.76 14.97 0.95
C PRO A 10 4.07 14.62 0.22
N ASP A 11 5.07 15.51 0.29
CA ASP A 11 6.41 15.34 -0.30
C ASP A 11 7.48 14.82 0.67
N ALA A 12 7.13 14.54 1.93
CA ALA A 12 8.08 13.93 2.84
C ALA A 12 8.36 12.50 2.40
N GLN A 13 9.55 12.26 1.85
CA GLN A 13 10.00 10.93 1.48
C GLN A 13 9.89 10.01 2.71
N PRO A 14 9.21 8.86 2.60
CA PRO A 14 9.01 7.97 3.75
C PRO A 14 10.35 7.48 4.29
N ASP A 15 10.42 7.30 5.61
CA ASP A 15 11.58 6.64 6.22
C ASP A 15 11.79 5.27 5.59
N LYS A 16 13.02 4.98 5.21
CA LYS A 16 13.37 3.73 4.52
C LYS A 16 13.02 2.50 5.36
N THR A 17 13.21 2.58 6.68
CA THR A 17 12.92 1.49 7.62
C THR A 17 11.42 1.21 7.66
N ASP A 18 10.61 2.25 7.76
CA ASP A 18 9.15 2.13 7.78
C ASP A 18 8.61 1.58 6.47
N LEU A 19 9.19 1.99 5.33
CA LEU A 19 8.86 1.45 4.02
C LEU A 19 9.25 -0.04 3.89
N ASP A 20 10.47 -0.41 4.29
CA ASP A 20 10.95 -1.79 4.23
C ASP A 20 10.08 -2.72 5.09
N GLU A 21 9.67 -2.26 6.29
CA GLU A 21 8.76 -3.01 7.16
C GLU A 21 7.33 -3.12 6.59
N ALA A 22 6.79 -2.04 6.02
CA ALA A 22 5.50 -2.07 5.35
C ALA A 22 5.49 -3.09 4.19
N VAL A 23 6.53 -3.10 3.37
CA VAL A 23 6.70 -4.09 2.28
C VAL A 23 6.84 -5.51 2.83
N ALA A 24 7.55 -5.71 3.94
CA ALA A 24 7.68 -7.02 4.57
C ALA A 24 6.31 -7.56 5.02
N TRP A 25 5.49 -6.75 5.67
CA TRP A 25 4.13 -7.14 6.08
C TRP A 25 3.20 -7.39 4.89
N LEU A 26 3.30 -6.60 3.83
CA LEU A 26 2.57 -6.85 2.59
C LEU A 26 2.87 -8.23 2.04
N ARG A 27 4.16 -8.61 1.97
CA ARG A 27 4.57 -9.96 1.52
C ARG A 27 4.10 -11.08 2.44
N ILE A 28 4.00 -10.84 3.75
CA ILE A 28 3.51 -11.84 4.71
C ILE A 28 2.01 -12.07 4.50
N LEU A 29 1.21 -11.00 4.50
CA LEU A 29 -0.25 -11.10 4.45
C LEU A 29 -0.80 -11.50 3.06
N TRP A 30 0.00 -11.36 2.01
CA TRP A 30 -0.35 -11.82 0.66
C TRP A 30 0.00 -13.28 0.40
N LYS A 31 0.67 -13.97 1.33
CA LYS A 31 0.88 -15.42 1.22
C LYS A 31 -0.39 -16.17 1.55
N VAL A 32 -0.69 -17.22 0.78
CA VAL A 32 -1.81 -18.13 1.09
C VAL A 32 -1.25 -19.52 1.42
N PRO A 33 -1.60 -20.10 2.58
CA PRO A 33 -2.45 -19.56 3.64
C PRO A 33 -1.72 -18.54 4.54
N VAL A 34 -2.46 -17.55 5.06
CA VAL A 34 -2.00 -16.67 6.16
C VAL A 34 -2.31 -17.36 7.48
N SER A 35 -1.37 -17.38 8.42
CA SER A 35 -1.60 -17.95 9.75
C SER A 35 -2.22 -16.94 10.71
N ASN A 36 -2.94 -17.41 11.74
CA ASN A 36 -3.44 -16.54 12.82
C ASN A 36 -2.29 -15.78 13.52
N ALA A 37 -1.10 -16.38 13.61
CA ALA A 37 0.08 -15.73 14.20
C ALA A 37 0.54 -14.52 13.37
N ASP A 38 0.48 -14.62 12.03
CA ASP A 38 0.81 -13.50 11.14
C ASP A 38 -0.19 -12.36 11.31
N ILE A 39 -1.48 -12.68 11.43
CA ILE A 39 -2.55 -11.69 11.64
C ILE A 39 -2.35 -10.97 12.98
N THR A 40 -2.13 -11.71 14.06
CA THR A 40 -1.87 -11.11 15.38
C THR A 40 -0.59 -10.26 15.36
N GLY A 41 0.49 -10.77 14.77
CA GLY A 41 1.75 -10.04 14.65
C GLY A 41 1.60 -8.73 13.88
N PHE A 42 0.78 -8.72 12.82
CA PHE A 42 0.48 -7.52 12.06
C PHE A 42 -0.29 -6.48 12.87
N PHE A 43 -1.28 -6.89 13.67
CA PHE A 43 -2.00 -5.96 14.55
C PHE A 43 -1.09 -5.37 15.62
N ASP A 44 -0.23 -6.18 16.23
CA ASP A 44 0.71 -5.71 17.25
C ASP A 44 1.80 -4.81 16.68
N TRP A 45 2.27 -5.08 15.45
CA TRP A 45 3.18 -4.19 14.74
C TRP A 45 2.51 -2.87 14.37
N SER A 46 1.31 -2.91 13.78
CA SER A 46 0.62 -1.69 13.30
C SER A 46 0.27 -0.71 14.42
N ARG A 47 -0.05 -1.22 15.62
CA ARG A 47 -0.24 -0.39 16.83
C ARG A 47 1.04 0.33 17.28
N ARG A 48 2.20 -0.31 17.10
CA ARG A 48 3.50 0.24 17.51
C ARG A 48 4.09 1.21 16.47
N LYS A 49 3.72 1.07 15.21
CA LYS A 49 4.29 1.82 14.08
C LYS A 49 3.21 2.41 13.17
N PRO A 50 2.51 3.48 13.61
CA PRO A 50 1.42 4.07 12.84
C PRO A 50 1.87 4.69 11.50
N ALA A 51 3.10 5.23 11.42
CA ALA A 51 3.65 5.77 10.18
C ALA A 51 3.89 4.67 9.13
N ALA A 52 4.58 3.59 9.50
CA ALA A 52 4.76 2.41 8.64
C ALA A 52 3.43 1.75 8.27
N ARG A 53 2.43 1.77 9.17
CA ARG A 53 1.08 1.30 8.86
C ARG A 53 0.41 2.11 7.75
N ALA A 54 0.50 3.44 7.77
CA ALA A 54 -0.05 4.28 6.71
C ALA A 54 0.61 3.99 5.34
N LEU A 55 1.91 3.68 5.33
CA LEU A 55 2.61 3.24 4.12
C LEU A 55 2.12 1.88 3.63
N TYR A 56 1.93 0.92 4.54
CA TYR A 56 1.33 -0.38 4.21
C TYR A 56 -0.05 -0.20 3.55
N ASP A 57 -0.93 0.62 4.13
CA ASP A 57 -2.29 0.83 3.61
C ASP A 57 -2.25 1.44 2.20
N THR A 58 -1.37 2.41 1.97
CA THR A 58 -1.17 3.02 0.66
C THR A 58 -0.68 2.00 -0.37
N LEU A 59 0.30 1.17 -0.02
CA LEU A 59 0.83 0.14 -0.90
C LEU A 59 -0.22 -0.94 -1.20
N SER A 60 -0.95 -1.38 -0.18
CA SER A 60 -2.02 -2.37 -0.32
C SER A 60 -3.13 -1.86 -1.24
N GLN A 61 -3.53 -0.59 -1.11
CA GLN A 61 -4.55 0.01 -1.97
C GLN A 61 -4.08 0.08 -3.43
N ARG A 62 -2.86 0.59 -3.68
CA ARG A 62 -2.31 0.66 -5.05
C ARG A 62 -2.23 -0.71 -5.70
N LEU A 63 -1.89 -1.74 -4.93
CA LEU A 63 -1.81 -3.10 -5.43
C LEU A 63 -3.21 -3.67 -5.74
N LEU A 64 -4.20 -3.40 -4.89
CA LEU A 64 -5.61 -3.73 -5.17
C LEU A 64 -6.10 -3.02 -6.44
N ASP A 65 -5.86 -1.72 -6.56
CA ASP A 65 -6.23 -0.93 -7.73
C ASP A 65 -5.59 -1.49 -9.01
N ALA A 66 -4.31 -1.88 -8.95
CA ALA A 66 -3.61 -2.46 -10.08
C ALA A 66 -4.15 -3.85 -10.49
N MET A 67 -4.63 -4.65 -9.52
CA MET A 67 -5.26 -5.94 -9.83
C MET A 67 -6.67 -5.79 -10.40
N LEU A 68 -7.38 -4.73 -10.01
CA LEU A 68 -8.75 -4.46 -10.45
C LEU A 68 -8.82 -3.59 -11.71
N ALA A 69 -7.70 -2.97 -12.10
CA ALA A 69 -7.61 -2.20 -13.32
C ALA A 69 -7.89 -3.12 -14.53
N GLU A 70 -8.84 -2.72 -15.37
CA GLU A 70 -9.06 -3.39 -16.66
C GLU A 70 -7.78 -3.29 -17.50
N PRO A 71 -7.38 -4.37 -18.20
CA PRO A 71 -6.24 -4.30 -19.11
C PRO A 71 -6.52 -3.24 -20.17
N PRO A 72 -5.51 -2.48 -20.62
CA PRO A 72 -5.72 -1.43 -21.60
C PRO A 72 -6.32 -2.04 -22.88
N THR A 73 -7.58 -1.69 -23.17
CA THR A 73 -8.22 -2.05 -24.43
C THR A 73 -7.42 -1.36 -25.53
N THR A 74 -6.70 -2.14 -26.33
CA THR A 74 -5.97 -1.61 -27.48
C THR A 74 -7.00 -0.87 -28.35
N PRO A 75 -6.82 0.43 -28.64
CA PRO A 75 -7.75 1.12 -29.52
C PRO A 75 -7.74 0.41 -30.89
N PRO A 76 -8.89 0.26 -31.56
CA PRO A 76 -8.95 -0.37 -32.87
C PRO A 76 -7.99 0.37 -33.81
N PRO A 77 -7.31 -0.33 -34.74
CA PRO A 77 -6.45 0.33 -35.70
C PRO A 77 -7.27 1.38 -36.46
N LEU A 78 -6.82 2.64 -36.43
CA LEU A 78 -7.32 3.67 -37.32
C LEU A 78 -6.98 3.23 -38.74
N ASP A 79 -7.97 2.75 -39.50
CA ASP A 79 -7.85 2.51 -40.93
C ASP A 79 -7.33 3.79 -41.60
N PRO A 80 -6.15 3.77 -42.25
CA PRO A 80 -5.58 4.96 -42.89
C PRO A 80 -6.22 5.26 -44.27
N HIS A 81 -7.38 4.68 -44.59
CA HIS A 81 -8.02 4.78 -45.89
C HIS A 81 -9.53 5.08 -45.77
N SER A 82 -9.88 6.36 -45.78
CA SER A 82 -11.22 6.88 -46.15
C SER A 82 -11.06 8.22 -46.85
#